data_AF-A0A401ZA25-F1
#
_entry.id   AF-A0A401ZA25-F1
#
_cell.length_a   1.000
_cell.length_b   1.000
_cell.length_c   1.000
_cell.angle_alpha   90.00
_cell.angle_beta   90.00
_cell.angle_gamma   90.00
#
_symmetry.space_group_name_H-M   'P 1'
#
loop_
_entity.id
_entity.type
_entity.pdbx_description
1 polymer ?
#
loop_
_entity_poly.entity_id
_entity_poly.type
_entity_poly.pdbx_seq_one_letter_code
_entity_poly.pdbx_strand_id
1 'polypeptide(L)'
;MKFKSVVTIITIFIIAGALISFYFLAPSLSSSASNQAFVLNEDSNNVSAGSDNAITRENALTGTTSWKIPTGSESTTQIQGYVSATSVKPGKSLMFYVSTQVAQTSYRIDIFRLGWYSGLGGRLMTSVPNLSGQAQGYYDTTGSHLVNCTSCTIAKDTGLIETHWKPSYTLHIPTDWTTGIYLAKFTDINGKQSYAPFDVLGSTTSPYIAVTPDTTYAAYNDWGGSGLYDADDLFQGTAVAKRAVKVSLDKPYDVENGASQVLVFIVQTVRWMEQHDYDVSYASDLDLQANPHLLDKHKAFISLGHDEYWTKSMRATVEKARNKGIGLAFMGANAIYWQMRFEPDSDGVANRTIVSYKVQTDNQDLARDPMYGKDNSVVTAMWRDPVVGRPENAVVGVLFSNLTHDQNGFPWRVAPQAVSLPLLKDTNLQPNQSYGCGVVGYEWDRAHTSSNGTPDNPSYSNTTPKNLHIISASPTVSSETRQPDVSNSAYYIAPSGALVFATGSIYWETTLDSYRAHDDPKCGDKSTAVPEMQVLMKNVMAALIVKHNPNSF
;
A
#
# COMPACT_ATOMS: atom_id res chain seq x y z
N MET A 1 5.17 30.21 -2.34
CA MET A 1 5.53 31.26 -1.36
C MET A 1 6.18 30.57 -0.18
N LYS A 2 7.47 30.85 0.07
CA LYS A 2 8.37 30.08 0.94
C LYS A 2 7.87 30.05 2.39
N PHE A 3 7.74 28.88 3.02
CA PHE A 3 7.48 28.76 4.45
C PHE A 3 8.69 28.19 5.19
N LYS A 4 9.17 28.99 6.14
CA LYS A 4 10.22 28.66 7.11
C LYS A 4 9.61 27.98 8.33
N SER A 5 10.39 27.06 8.91
CA SER A 5 10.23 26.42 10.20
C SER A 5 9.96 27.42 11.34
N VAL A 6 9.10 27.03 12.29
CA VAL A 6 9.10 27.59 13.64
C VAL A 6 8.97 26.46 14.65
N VAL A 7 9.98 26.40 15.52
CA VAL A 7 10.12 25.55 16.70
C VAL A 7 9.69 26.35 17.93
N THR A 8 9.30 25.64 18.99
CA THR A 8 9.32 26.01 20.44
C THR A 8 7.98 26.52 21.04
N ILE A 9 7.44 25.83 22.06
CA ILE A 9 7.63 26.11 23.50
C ILE A 9 6.82 25.12 24.37
N ILE A 10 7.50 24.56 25.37
CA ILE A 10 7.01 23.71 26.46
C ILE A 10 6.46 24.59 27.59
N THR A 11 5.36 24.21 28.24
CA THR A 11 5.03 24.66 29.60
C THR A 11 4.28 23.57 30.38
N ILE A 12 4.76 23.34 31.60
CA ILE A 12 4.35 22.35 32.61
C ILE A 12 3.25 22.93 33.51
N PHE A 13 2.26 22.12 33.89
CA PHE A 13 1.54 22.24 35.18
C PHE A 13 1.11 20.85 35.69
N ILE A 14 0.91 20.79 37.01
CA ILE A 14 1.15 19.65 37.92
C ILE A 14 -0.10 19.44 38.81
N ILE A 15 -0.43 18.15 39.06
CA ILE A 15 -1.03 17.51 40.27
C ILE A 15 -2.58 17.37 40.48
N ALA A 16 -2.94 16.08 40.55
CA ALA A 16 -3.77 15.28 41.49
C ALA A 16 -5.31 15.27 41.53
N GLY A 17 -5.81 14.01 41.61
CA GLY A 17 -7.08 13.63 42.22
C GLY A 17 -7.47 12.17 41.94
N ALA A 18 -7.06 11.23 42.80
CA ALA A 18 -7.58 9.86 42.88
C ALA A 18 -8.88 9.85 43.75
N LEU A 19 -9.87 8.94 43.69
CA LEU A 19 -9.89 7.49 43.98
C LEU A 19 -11.40 7.03 44.03
N ILE A 20 -11.65 5.71 43.81
CA ILE A 20 -12.74 4.83 44.39
C ILE A 20 -14.19 4.97 43.82
N SER A 21 -15.06 3.95 43.64
CA SER A 21 -15.05 2.46 43.53
C SER A 21 -16.50 1.99 43.21
N PHE A 22 -16.60 0.85 42.49
CA PHE A 22 -17.63 -0.24 42.50
C PHE A 22 -19.14 0.02 42.72
N TYR A 23 -19.99 -0.59 41.86
CA TYR A 23 -20.96 -1.65 42.26
C TYR A 23 -21.55 -2.40 41.05
N PHE A 24 -21.63 -3.73 41.19
CA PHE A 24 -22.30 -4.71 40.31
C PHE A 24 -23.83 -4.67 40.46
N LEU A 25 -24.57 -5.04 39.40
CA LEU A 25 -25.72 -5.98 39.45
C LEU A 25 -26.28 -6.23 38.03
N ALA A 26 -26.28 -7.50 37.61
CA ALA A 26 -27.16 -8.03 36.56
C ALA A 26 -28.51 -8.45 37.19
N PRO A 27 -29.59 -8.56 36.41
CA PRO A 27 -29.94 -9.91 35.95
C PRO A 27 -30.50 -10.00 34.51
N SER A 28 -30.45 -11.24 34.04
CA SER A 28 -30.91 -11.83 32.78
C SER A 28 -32.38 -11.61 32.41
N LEU A 29 -32.67 -11.49 31.11
CA LEU A 29 -33.92 -11.92 30.49
C LEU A 29 -33.66 -12.46 29.07
N SER A 30 -34.16 -13.66 28.85
CA SER A 30 -34.15 -14.45 27.61
C SER A 30 -35.26 -14.03 26.65
N SER A 31 -34.99 -14.02 25.35
CA SER A 31 -36.01 -14.31 24.33
C SER A 31 -35.39 -15.05 23.15
N SER A 32 -36.13 -16.06 22.70
CA SER A 32 -35.77 -17.11 21.73
C SER A 32 -35.76 -16.59 20.29
N ALA A 33 -34.62 -16.69 19.62
CA ALA A 33 -34.50 -16.54 18.18
C ALA A 33 -34.67 -17.90 17.48
N SER A 34 -35.44 -17.91 16.40
CA SER A 34 -35.61 -19.04 15.49
C SER A 34 -34.30 -19.33 14.75
N ASN A 35 -33.65 -20.44 15.12
CA ASN A 35 -32.44 -20.95 14.46
C ASN A 35 -32.74 -21.41 13.03
N GLN A 36 -32.24 -20.69 12.03
CA GLN A 36 -31.79 -21.31 10.78
C GLN A 36 -30.27 -21.44 10.87
N ALA A 37 -29.82 -22.69 10.94
CA ALA A 37 -28.43 -23.05 11.15
C ALA A 37 -27.55 -22.58 9.99
N PHE A 38 -26.69 -21.60 10.27
CA PHE A 38 -25.54 -21.24 9.46
C PHE A 38 -24.46 -22.29 9.75
N VAL A 39 -24.12 -23.13 8.77
CA VAL A 39 -22.98 -24.02 8.90
C VAL A 39 -21.72 -23.19 8.66
N LEU A 40 -21.30 -22.44 9.68
CA LEU A 40 -19.88 -22.23 9.90
C LEU A 40 -19.37 -23.61 10.30
N ASN A 41 -18.73 -24.33 9.38
CA ASN A 41 -18.21 -25.65 9.66
C ASN A 41 -17.39 -25.58 10.96
N GLU A 42 -17.88 -26.21 12.03
CA GLU A 42 -17.17 -26.41 13.31
C GLU A 42 -16.01 -27.43 13.16
N ASP A 43 -15.53 -27.63 11.94
CA ASP A 43 -14.22 -28.20 11.64
C ASP A 43 -13.17 -27.09 11.46
N SER A 44 -13.19 -26.09 12.36
CA SER A 44 -12.02 -25.22 12.59
C SER A 44 -10.99 -25.90 13.50
N ASN A 45 -10.85 -27.23 13.37
CA ASN A 45 -9.63 -27.89 13.75
C ASN A 45 -8.57 -27.40 12.78
N ASN A 46 -7.57 -26.69 13.30
CA ASN A 46 -6.28 -26.41 12.67
C ASN A 46 -6.24 -26.92 11.22
N VAL A 47 -6.38 -26.02 10.24
CA VAL A 47 -5.67 -26.27 8.99
C VAL A 47 -4.24 -26.47 9.45
N SER A 48 -3.82 -27.74 9.48
CA SER A 48 -2.50 -28.16 9.90
C SER A 48 -1.55 -27.15 9.29
N ALA A 49 -0.73 -26.51 10.14
CA ALA A 49 0.51 -25.92 9.69
C ALA A 49 1.21 -27.03 8.91
N GLY A 50 0.99 -27.05 7.60
CA GLY A 50 1.53 -28.07 6.75
C GLY A 50 3.03 -27.91 6.86
N SER A 51 3.75 -29.02 7.03
CA SER A 51 5.21 -29.04 6.88
C SER A 51 5.68 -28.38 5.56
N ASP A 52 4.77 -28.14 4.62
CA ASP A 52 4.98 -27.49 3.32
C ASP A 52 4.76 -25.96 3.26
N ASN A 53 4.22 -25.25 4.27
CA ASN A 53 4.10 -23.78 4.20
C ASN A 53 5.49 -23.10 4.27
N ALA A 54 5.86 -22.41 3.19
CA ALA A 54 7.14 -21.72 3.09
C ALA A 54 7.27 -20.58 4.11
N ILE A 55 6.18 -19.86 4.40
CA ILE A 55 6.15 -18.76 5.36
C ILE A 55 6.40 -19.26 6.78
N THR A 56 5.77 -20.35 7.20
CA THR A 56 6.00 -20.96 8.52
C THR A 56 7.46 -21.40 8.70
N ARG A 57 8.05 -22.04 7.68
CA ARG A 57 9.47 -22.43 7.74
C ARG A 57 10.40 -21.22 7.81
N GLU A 58 10.11 -20.19 7.03
CA GLU A 58 10.88 -18.94 7.02
C GLU A 58 10.81 -18.22 8.37
N ASN A 59 9.61 -18.12 8.97
CA ASN A 59 9.41 -17.47 10.26
C ASN A 59 10.08 -18.17 11.43
N ALA A 60 10.38 -19.47 11.31
CA ALA A 60 11.14 -20.22 12.31
C ALA A 60 12.64 -19.87 12.30
N LEU A 61 13.13 -19.17 11.28
CA LEU A 61 14.52 -18.72 11.20
C LEU A 61 14.75 -17.47 12.05
N THR A 62 16.01 -17.29 12.47
CA THR A 62 16.42 -16.14 13.29
C THR A 62 16.24 -14.82 12.53
N GLY A 63 15.43 -13.92 13.09
CA GLY A 63 15.28 -12.55 12.61
C GLY A 63 16.34 -11.59 13.12
N THR A 64 16.22 -10.33 12.71
CA THR A 64 17.03 -9.20 13.16
C THR A 64 16.26 -7.90 13.00
N THR A 65 16.62 -6.86 13.76
CA THR A 65 16.17 -5.48 13.54
C THR A 65 17.15 -4.66 12.71
N SER A 66 18.29 -5.24 12.31
CA SER A 66 19.34 -4.55 11.55
C SER A 66 18.92 -4.07 10.16
N TRP A 67 17.74 -4.47 9.68
CA TRP A 67 17.14 -3.89 8.48
C TRP A 67 16.80 -2.41 8.66
N LYS A 68 16.50 -1.95 9.88
CA LYS A 68 16.21 -0.53 10.16
C LYS A 68 17.46 0.34 9.93
N ILE A 69 17.24 1.55 9.42
CA ILE A 69 18.23 2.63 9.39
C ILE A 69 18.15 3.33 10.76
N PRO A 70 19.25 3.39 11.52
CA PRO A 70 19.27 4.14 12.77
C PRO A 70 19.17 5.64 12.50
N THR A 71 18.48 6.37 13.40
CA THR A 71 18.43 7.83 13.37
C THR A 71 19.82 8.45 13.26
N GLY A 72 19.99 9.38 12.32
CA GLY A 72 21.25 10.04 12.00
C GLY A 72 22.12 9.29 10.97
N SER A 73 21.75 8.07 10.60
CA SER A 73 22.43 7.27 9.57
C SER A 73 21.78 7.40 8.19
N GLU A 74 20.68 8.13 8.07
CA GLU A 74 20.01 8.38 6.79
C GLU A 74 20.96 9.09 5.83
N SER A 75 21.02 8.57 4.60
CA SER A 75 21.73 9.18 3.48
C SER A 75 20.83 10.21 2.82
N THR A 76 21.29 11.45 2.74
CA THR A 76 20.65 12.47 1.91
C THR A 76 21.29 12.54 0.53
N THR A 77 22.61 12.35 0.45
CA THR A 77 23.40 12.49 -0.79
C THR A 77 24.53 11.47 -0.90
N GLN A 78 24.92 10.82 0.19
CA GLN A 78 26.17 10.05 0.26
C GLN A 78 26.10 8.75 -0.55
N ILE A 79 24.96 8.08 -0.49
CA ILE A 79 24.68 6.84 -1.23
C ILE A 79 23.19 6.73 -1.56
N GLN A 80 22.88 6.47 -2.83
CA GLN A 80 21.53 6.27 -3.35
C GLN A 80 21.56 5.10 -4.33
N GLY A 81 20.45 4.35 -4.46
CA GLY A 81 20.41 3.20 -5.33
C GLY A 81 19.01 2.75 -5.69
N TYR A 82 18.92 1.96 -6.75
CA TYR A 82 17.71 1.28 -7.20
C TYR A 82 18.04 -0.09 -7.81
N VAL A 83 17.00 -0.85 -8.13
CA VAL A 83 17.09 -2.21 -8.69
C VAL A 83 16.50 -2.27 -10.10
N SER A 84 16.96 -3.22 -10.91
CA SER A 84 16.54 -3.37 -12.32
C SER A 84 15.08 -3.78 -12.52
N ALA A 85 14.41 -4.29 -11.48
CA ALA A 85 13.03 -4.76 -11.54
C ALA A 85 12.39 -4.68 -10.15
N THR A 86 11.08 -4.44 -10.12
CA THR A 86 10.29 -4.41 -8.88
C THR A 86 10.10 -5.80 -8.28
N SER A 87 10.12 -6.85 -9.11
CA SER A 87 10.08 -8.23 -8.65
C SER A 87 11.04 -9.14 -9.42
N VAL A 88 11.41 -10.28 -8.80
CA VAL A 88 12.31 -11.27 -9.39
C VAL A 88 11.94 -12.69 -8.94
N LYS A 89 12.08 -13.68 -9.83
CA LYS A 89 11.87 -15.09 -9.48
C LYS A 89 13.12 -15.70 -8.83
N PRO A 90 12.98 -16.64 -7.89
CA PRO A 90 14.09 -17.48 -7.44
C PRO A 90 14.83 -18.12 -8.63
N GLY A 91 16.16 -18.15 -8.56
CA GLY A 91 17.05 -18.61 -9.64
C GLY A 91 17.22 -17.63 -10.80
N LYS A 92 16.66 -16.41 -10.73
CA LYS A 92 16.95 -15.32 -11.67
C LYS A 92 17.89 -14.30 -11.06
N SER A 93 18.27 -13.29 -11.83
CA SER A 93 19.21 -12.27 -11.40
C SER A 93 18.54 -10.91 -11.32
N LEU A 94 18.95 -10.12 -10.33
CA LEU A 94 18.53 -8.74 -10.12
C LEU A 94 19.77 -7.85 -10.14
N MET A 95 19.78 -6.79 -10.93
CA MET A 95 20.88 -5.83 -10.97
C MET A 95 20.62 -4.68 -10.01
N PHE A 96 21.68 -4.23 -9.36
CA PHE A 96 21.70 -3.08 -8.46
C PHE A 96 22.47 -1.96 -9.12
N TYR A 97 21.88 -0.76 -9.09
CA TYR A 97 22.46 0.47 -9.58
C TYR A 97 22.67 1.38 -8.38
N VAL A 98 23.92 1.64 -8.04
CA VAL A 98 24.29 2.40 -6.86
C VAL A 98 25.20 3.55 -7.28
N SER A 99 24.93 4.72 -6.72
CA SER A 99 25.79 5.89 -6.84
C SER A 99 26.24 6.32 -5.45
N THR A 100 27.55 6.51 -5.30
CA THR A 100 28.16 7.12 -4.13
C THR A 100 28.56 8.55 -4.46
N GLN A 101 28.47 9.47 -3.49
CA GLN A 101 28.80 10.88 -3.71
C GLN A 101 30.23 11.08 -4.27
N VAL A 102 31.17 10.23 -3.83
CA VAL A 102 32.56 10.20 -4.28
C VAL A 102 32.84 8.82 -4.89
N ALA A 103 33.54 8.79 -6.02
CA ALA A 103 33.94 7.54 -6.66
C ALA A 103 34.95 6.78 -5.79
N GLN A 104 34.95 5.45 -5.88
CA GLN A 104 35.75 4.54 -5.06
C GLN A 104 35.42 4.53 -3.57
N THR A 105 34.36 5.23 -3.14
CA THR A 105 33.84 5.08 -1.78
C THR A 105 33.39 3.63 -1.58
N SER A 106 34.02 2.95 -0.62
CA SER A 106 33.62 1.59 -0.24
C SER A 106 32.22 1.60 0.35
N TYR A 107 31.41 0.63 -0.03
CA TYR A 107 30.07 0.43 0.52
C TYR A 107 29.74 -1.06 0.58
N ARG A 108 28.63 -1.39 1.23
CA ARG A 108 28.04 -2.73 1.22
C ARG A 108 26.56 -2.70 0.87
N ILE A 109 26.06 -3.84 0.43
CA ILE A 109 24.63 -4.11 0.26
C ILE A 109 24.25 -5.22 1.24
N ASP A 110 23.35 -4.92 2.17
CA ASP A 110 22.72 -5.92 3.03
C ASP A 110 21.29 -6.18 2.49
N ILE A 111 20.97 -7.42 2.15
CA ILE A 111 19.64 -7.79 1.66
C ILE A 111 18.84 -8.39 2.80
N PHE A 112 17.69 -7.80 3.10
CA PHE A 112 16.77 -8.30 4.12
C PHE A 112 15.47 -8.78 3.48
N ARG A 113 14.91 -9.88 3.99
CA ARG A 113 13.50 -10.23 3.75
C ARG A 113 12.69 -9.68 4.90
N LEU A 114 11.64 -8.91 4.63
CA LEU A 114 10.70 -8.43 5.64
C LEU A 114 9.71 -9.54 6.02
N GLY A 115 9.22 -9.54 7.25
CA GLY A 115 8.35 -10.60 7.78
C GLY A 115 8.21 -10.57 9.29
N TRP A 116 7.62 -11.60 9.89
CA TRP A 116 7.38 -11.61 11.34
C TRP A 116 8.66 -11.81 12.18
N TYR A 117 9.32 -12.96 12.02
CA TYR A 117 10.55 -13.37 12.74
C TYR A 117 10.54 -13.05 14.24
N SER A 118 9.55 -13.59 14.96
CA SER A 118 9.35 -13.36 16.40
C SER A 118 9.24 -11.86 16.78
N GLY A 119 8.74 -11.04 15.87
CA GLY A 119 8.54 -9.61 16.04
C GLY A 119 9.71 -8.73 15.57
N LEU A 120 10.85 -9.32 15.19
CA LEU A 120 12.05 -8.57 14.78
C LEU A 120 11.90 -7.89 13.42
N GLY A 121 10.97 -8.36 12.57
CA GLY A 121 10.55 -7.64 11.37
C GLY A 121 11.31 -7.92 10.08
N GLY A 122 12.41 -8.65 10.17
CA GLY A 122 13.13 -9.09 8.99
C GLY A 122 14.23 -10.08 9.30
N ARG A 123 14.78 -10.70 8.26
CA ARG A 123 15.96 -11.57 8.33
C ARG A 123 17.00 -11.08 7.33
N LEU A 124 18.26 -11.08 7.75
CA LEU A 124 19.38 -10.85 6.84
C LEU A 124 19.53 -12.08 5.94
N MET A 125 19.36 -11.88 4.64
CA MET A 125 19.44 -12.93 3.62
C MET A 125 20.87 -13.12 3.14
N THR A 126 21.55 -12.01 2.85
CA THR A 126 22.96 -11.99 2.44
C THR A 126 23.54 -10.60 2.63
N SER A 127 24.87 -10.51 2.73
CA SER A 127 25.63 -9.27 2.76
C SER A 127 26.72 -9.30 1.70
N VAL A 128 26.85 -8.22 0.95
CA VAL A 128 27.85 -8.04 -0.11
C VAL A 128 28.77 -6.90 0.31
N PRO A 129 29.91 -7.19 0.98
CA PRO A 129 30.81 -6.17 1.50
C PRO A 129 31.80 -5.67 0.45
N ASN A 130 32.47 -4.55 0.75
CA ASN A 130 33.64 -4.03 0.02
C ASN A 130 33.38 -3.76 -1.47
N LEU A 131 32.16 -3.35 -1.82
CA LEU A 131 31.86 -2.87 -3.16
C LEU A 131 32.48 -1.48 -3.34
N SER A 132 33.06 -1.24 -4.52
CA SER A 132 33.63 0.06 -4.85
C SER A 132 32.61 0.94 -5.58
N GLY A 133 32.19 2.02 -4.91
CA GLY A 133 31.18 2.94 -5.41
C GLY A 133 31.59 3.71 -6.66
N GLN A 134 30.62 4.06 -7.49
CA GLN A 134 30.79 4.94 -8.64
C GLN A 134 30.05 6.25 -8.36
N ALA A 135 30.64 7.39 -8.72
CA ALA A 135 29.96 8.67 -8.67
C ALA A 135 29.17 8.90 -9.96
N GLN A 136 27.94 8.39 -10.01
CA GLN A 136 27.06 8.42 -11.19
C GLN A 136 26.03 9.56 -11.13
N GLY A 137 26.08 10.37 -10.08
CA GLY A 137 25.14 11.45 -9.77
C GLY A 137 24.23 11.10 -8.59
N TYR A 138 23.59 12.11 -8.00
CA TYR A 138 22.65 11.93 -6.89
C TYR A 138 21.64 13.08 -6.89
N TYR A 139 20.48 12.87 -6.26
CA TYR A 139 19.53 13.94 -6.00
C TYR A 139 19.78 14.53 -4.62
N ASP A 140 20.04 15.84 -4.53
CA ASP A 140 20.09 16.57 -3.27
C ASP A 140 18.68 17.05 -2.93
N THR A 141 18.01 16.32 -2.04
CA THR A 141 16.65 16.64 -1.57
C THR A 141 16.59 17.97 -0.81
N THR A 142 17.67 18.38 -0.13
CA THR A 142 17.69 19.66 0.60
C THR A 142 17.82 20.84 -0.36
N GLY A 143 18.63 20.66 -1.40
CA GLY A 143 18.85 21.64 -2.44
C GLY A 143 17.84 21.58 -3.59
N SER A 144 16.93 20.62 -3.62
CA SER A 144 15.97 20.39 -4.73
C SER A 144 16.64 20.34 -6.11
N HIS A 145 17.80 19.67 -6.21
CA HIS A 145 18.50 19.58 -7.49
C HIS A 145 19.29 18.29 -7.69
N LEU A 146 19.38 17.88 -8.95
CA LEU A 146 20.20 16.77 -9.39
C LEU A 146 21.66 17.21 -9.53
N VAL A 147 22.58 16.46 -8.93
CA VAL A 147 24.02 16.76 -8.91
C VAL A 147 24.79 15.70 -9.68
N ASN A 148 25.64 16.13 -10.61
CA ASN A 148 26.61 15.30 -11.34
C ASN A 148 26.05 14.03 -12.04
N CYS A 149 24.75 13.99 -12.35
CA CYS A 149 24.17 12.88 -13.12
C CYS A 149 24.29 13.11 -14.62
N THR A 150 25.47 12.88 -15.19
CA THR A 150 25.73 13.13 -16.62
C THR A 150 25.13 12.08 -17.55
N SER A 151 24.81 10.90 -17.02
CA SER A 151 24.11 9.83 -17.73
C SER A 151 22.59 10.03 -17.74
N CYS A 152 22.06 10.90 -16.89
CA CYS A 152 20.62 11.05 -16.74
C CYS A 152 19.98 11.61 -18.02
N THR A 153 18.93 10.94 -18.49
CA THR A 153 17.98 11.51 -19.44
C THR A 153 16.98 12.35 -18.67
N ILE A 154 16.85 13.63 -19.04
CA ILE A 154 15.90 14.58 -18.42
C ILE A 154 15.01 15.17 -19.51
N ALA A 155 13.81 14.61 -19.68
CA ALA A 155 12.85 15.07 -20.68
C ALA A 155 11.97 16.19 -20.08
N LYS A 156 12.39 17.44 -20.32
CA LYS A 156 11.77 18.63 -19.69
C LYS A 156 10.30 18.88 -20.05
N ASP A 157 9.85 18.33 -21.17
CA ASP A 157 8.47 18.42 -21.67
C ASP A 157 7.50 17.49 -20.92
N THR A 158 8.00 16.35 -20.43
CA THR A 158 7.20 15.33 -19.75
C THR A 158 7.51 15.20 -18.27
N GLY A 159 8.68 15.68 -17.82
CA GLY A 159 9.20 15.49 -16.47
C GLY A 159 9.91 14.14 -16.25
N LEU A 160 10.08 13.32 -17.30
CA LEU A 160 10.75 12.02 -17.19
C LEU A 160 12.22 12.20 -16.80
N ILE A 161 12.64 11.44 -15.79
CA ILE A 161 14.03 11.32 -15.36
C ILE A 161 14.40 9.83 -15.34
N GLU A 162 15.42 9.47 -16.12
CA GLU A 162 16.01 8.13 -16.16
C GLU A 162 17.50 8.26 -15.88
N THR A 163 18.04 7.46 -14.97
CA THR A 163 19.42 7.68 -14.53
C THR A 163 20.47 7.16 -15.50
N HIS A 164 20.17 6.07 -16.23
CA HIS A 164 21.13 5.28 -17.01
C HIS A 164 22.44 5.00 -16.26
N TRP A 165 22.35 4.78 -14.94
CA TRP A 165 23.51 4.37 -14.16
C TRP A 165 24.04 3.03 -14.66
N LYS A 166 25.36 2.85 -14.57
CA LYS A 166 26.00 1.57 -14.84
C LYS A 166 25.67 0.59 -13.71
N PRO A 167 25.42 -0.70 -14.01
CA PRO A 167 25.23 -1.72 -12.99
C PRO A 167 26.42 -1.77 -12.02
N SER A 168 26.14 -1.77 -10.73
CA SER A 168 27.17 -1.83 -9.67
C SER A 168 27.36 -3.25 -9.14
N TYR A 169 26.29 -4.03 -9.10
CA TYR A 169 26.31 -5.42 -8.65
C TYR A 169 25.15 -6.22 -9.27
N THR A 170 25.34 -7.50 -9.52
CA THR A 170 24.27 -8.42 -9.94
C THR A 170 24.12 -9.51 -8.90
N LEU A 171 22.95 -9.57 -8.26
CA LEU A 171 22.61 -10.63 -7.33
C LEU A 171 21.95 -11.77 -8.10
N HIS A 172 22.50 -12.96 -8.00
CA HIS A 172 21.78 -14.18 -8.37
C HIS A 172 20.89 -14.60 -7.21
N ILE A 173 19.57 -14.56 -7.40
CA ILE A 173 18.59 -14.91 -6.36
C ILE A 173 18.66 -16.43 -6.15
N PRO A 174 19.08 -16.91 -4.96
CA PRO A 174 19.09 -18.33 -4.66
C PRO A 174 17.69 -18.96 -4.85
N THR A 175 17.67 -20.21 -5.30
CA THR A 175 16.42 -20.92 -5.62
C THR A 175 15.56 -21.25 -4.39
N ASP A 176 16.17 -21.19 -3.19
CA ASP A 176 15.55 -21.45 -1.90
C ASP A 176 15.09 -20.16 -1.17
N TRP A 177 15.24 -18.99 -1.78
CA TRP A 177 14.72 -17.75 -1.21
C TRP A 177 13.20 -17.79 -1.14
N THR A 178 12.67 -17.66 0.07
CA THR A 178 11.24 -17.61 0.34
C THR A 178 10.62 -16.36 -0.29
N THR A 179 9.46 -16.48 -0.90
CA THR A 179 8.68 -15.33 -1.40
C THR A 179 8.47 -14.29 -0.31
N GLY A 180 8.45 -13.02 -0.68
CA GLY A 180 8.37 -11.93 0.28
C GLY A 180 8.68 -10.60 -0.34
N ILE A 181 8.49 -9.57 0.48
CA ILE A 181 9.00 -8.23 0.22
C ILE A 181 10.42 -8.15 0.80
N TYR A 182 11.35 -7.70 -0.01
CA TYR A 182 12.76 -7.59 0.32
C TYR A 182 13.19 -6.13 0.33
N LEU A 183 14.18 -5.83 1.15
CA LEU A 183 14.76 -4.51 1.29
C LEU A 183 16.27 -4.63 1.12
N ALA A 184 16.81 -4.04 0.07
CA ALA A 184 18.24 -3.84 -0.06
C ALA A 184 18.62 -2.58 0.70
N LYS A 185 19.51 -2.71 1.68
CA LYS A 185 20.08 -1.58 2.41
C LYS A 185 21.51 -1.32 1.94
N PHE A 186 21.72 -0.14 1.37
CA PHE A 186 23.04 0.35 1.01
C PHE A 186 23.67 0.99 2.24
N THR A 187 24.96 0.77 2.50
CA THR A 187 25.69 1.48 3.56
C THR A 187 27.08 1.88 3.08
N ASP A 188 27.36 3.18 3.04
CA ASP A 188 28.69 3.69 2.71
C ASP A 188 29.70 3.52 3.86
N ILE A 189 30.97 3.80 3.61
CA ILE A 189 32.04 3.70 4.60
C ILE A 189 31.86 4.64 5.82
N ASN A 190 31.07 5.71 5.68
CA ASN A 190 30.77 6.65 6.75
C ASN A 190 29.52 6.24 7.55
N GLY A 191 28.92 5.09 7.23
CA GLY A 191 27.73 4.57 7.89
C GLY A 191 26.42 5.19 7.40
N LYS A 192 26.41 5.95 6.30
CA LYS A 192 25.21 6.52 5.68
C LYS A 192 24.46 5.49 4.85
N GLN A 193 23.14 5.50 4.97
CA GLN A 193 22.28 4.39 4.56
C GLN A 193 21.07 4.85 3.76
N SER A 194 20.70 4.05 2.77
CA SER A 194 19.48 4.19 1.98
C SER A 194 18.97 2.81 1.59
N TYR A 195 17.74 2.74 1.08
CA TYR A 195 17.08 1.51 0.70
C TYR A 195 16.74 1.42 -0.78
N ALA A 196 16.44 0.21 -1.23
CA ALA A 196 15.60 -0.06 -2.38
C ALA A 196 14.76 -1.32 -2.11
N PRO A 197 13.41 -1.26 -2.21
CA PRO A 197 12.56 -2.44 -2.08
C PRO A 197 12.52 -3.25 -3.39
N PHE A 198 12.23 -4.54 -3.27
CA PHE A 198 11.86 -5.42 -4.38
C PHE A 198 11.16 -6.67 -3.85
N ASP A 199 10.41 -7.35 -4.70
CA ASP A 199 9.71 -8.58 -4.34
C ASP A 199 10.42 -9.83 -4.88
N VAL A 200 10.41 -10.90 -4.09
CA VAL A 200 10.76 -12.23 -4.57
C VAL A 200 9.48 -13.03 -4.78
N LEU A 201 9.25 -13.43 -6.02
CA LEU A 201 8.04 -14.14 -6.42
C LEU A 201 7.97 -15.54 -5.83
N GLY A 202 6.75 -15.94 -5.48
CA GLY A 202 6.48 -17.20 -4.79
C GLY A 202 5.84 -18.30 -5.60
N SER A 203 5.25 -19.23 -4.86
CA SER A 203 4.49 -20.33 -5.43
C SER A 203 3.28 -19.79 -6.18
N THR A 204 3.04 -20.32 -7.37
CA THR A 204 1.81 -19.99 -8.12
C THR A 204 0.55 -20.62 -7.51
N THR A 205 0.64 -21.35 -6.40
CA THR A 205 -0.49 -22.11 -5.83
C THR A 205 -0.74 -21.85 -4.35
N SER A 206 -0.07 -20.87 -3.73
CA SER A 206 -0.42 -20.46 -2.37
C SER A 206 -1.88 -19.98 -2.33
N PRO A 207 -2.65 -20.23 -1.27
CA PRO A 207 -4.04 -19.75 -1.17
C PRO A 207 -4.15 -18.23 -1.35
N TYR A 208 -3.21 -17.46 -0.80
CA TYR A 208 -3.18 -16.01 -0.89
C TYR A 208 -2.03 -15.53 -1.78
N ILE A 209 -2.28 -14.46 -2.53
CA ILE A 209 -1.25 -13.62 -3.14
C ILE A 209 -1.45 -12.17 -2.68
N ALA A 210 -0.40 -11.58 -2.13
CA ALA A 210 -0.38 -10.18 -1.71
C ALA A 210 0.49 -9.36 -2.69
N VAL A 211 -0.02 -8.21 -3.12
CA VAL A 211 0.56 -7.42 -4.20
C VAL A 211 0.94 -6.03 -3.72
N THR A 212 2.18 -5.62 -4.00
CA THR A 212 2.72 -4.30 -3.67
C THR A 212 2.40 -3.28 -4.77
N PRO A 213 2.08 -2.02 -4.42
CA PRO A 213 1.71 -0.97 -5.37
C PRO A 213 2.93 -0.19 -5.88
N ASP A 214 3.87 -0.85 -6.56
CA ASP A 214 5.09 -0.21 -7.08
C ASP A 214 4.83 0.92 -8.08
N THR A 215 3.70 0.87 -8.78
CA THR A 215 3.28 1.97 -9.67
C THR A 215 2.92 3.23 -8.89
N THR A 216 2.30 3.09 -7.71
CA THR A 216 2.06 4.21 -6.79
C THR A 216 3.37 4.70 -6.21
N TYR A 217 4.29 3.81 -5.83
CA TYR A 217 5.61 4.23 -5.35
C TYR A 217 6.32 5.13 -6.36
N ALA A 218 6.29 4.76 -7.64
CA ALA A 218 6.90 5.56 -8.70
C ALA A 218 6.15 6.88 -8.96
N ALA A 219 4.82 6.88 -8.85
CA ALA A 219 4.00 8.08 -9.00
C ALA A 219 4.33 9.17 -7.97
N TYR A 220 4.63 8.76 -6.73
CA TYR A 220 5.01 9.61 -5.60
C TYR A 220 6.52 9.83 -5.47
N ASN A 221 7.34 9.29 -6.38
CA ASN A 221 8.79 9.41 -6.30
C ASN A 221 9.26 10.72 -6.94
N ASP A 222 9.66 11.67 -6.11
CA ASP A 222 10.15 12.98 -6.55
C ASP A 222 11.67 13.01 -6.76
N TRP A 223 12.35 11.86 -6.68
CA TRP A 223 13.79 11.80 -6.93
C TRP A 223 14.13 12.42 -8.28
N GLY A 224 15.05 13.38 -8.28
CA GLY A 224 15.41 14.19 -9.45
C GLY A 224 14.60 15.49 -9.61
N GLY A 225 13.65 15.74 -8.71
CA GLY A 225 12.85 16.95 -8.55
C GLY A 225 11.43 16.88 -9.09
N SER A 226 11.01 15.75 -9.69
CA SER A 226 9.65 15.61 -10.21
C SER A 226 9.08 14.21 -10.08
N GLY A 227 7.81 14.20 -9.67
CA GLY A 227 6.87 13.09 -9.71
C GLY A 227 5.53 13.51 -10.32
N LEU A 228 4.50 12.68 -10.17
CA LEU A 228 3.16 12.94 -10.71
C LEU A 228 2.32 13.91 -9.86
N TYR A 229 2.88 14.40 -8.75
CA TYR A 229 2.26 15.35 -7.83
C TYR A 229 3.05 16.64 -7.72
N ASP A 230 4.34 16.56 -7.43
CA ASP A 230 5.22 17.72 -7.26
C ASP A 230 6.22 17.85 -8.42
N ALA A 231 6.56 19.10 -8.76
CA ALA A 231 7.66 19.40 -9.66
C ALA A 231 8.28 20.76 -9.34
N ASP A 232 9.60 20.77 -9.13
CA ASP A 232 10.40 21.97 -8.89
C ASP A 232 10.64 22.82 -10.17
N ASP A 233 11.48 23.86 -10.10
CA ASP A 233 11.76 24.73 -11.25
C ASP A 233 12.64 24.07 -12.34
N LEU A 234 13.06 22.81 -12.14
CA LEU A 234 13.76 22.00 -13.15
C LEU A 234 12.85 21.57 -14.31
N PHE A 235 11.53 21.73 -14.17
CA PHE A 235 10.50 21.32 -15.14
C PHE A 235 9.65 22.52 -15.54
N GLN A 236 9.45 22.71 -16.84
CA GLN A 236 8.48 23.66 -17.37
C GLN A 236 7.26 22.86 -17.83
N GLY A 237 6.42 22.46 -16.86
CA GLY A 237 5.17 21.74 -17.15
C GLY A 237 4.23 22.53 -18.08
N THR A 238 3.14 21.92 -18.52
CA THR A 238 2.08 22.66 -19.23
C THR A 238 1.56 23.78 -18.34
N ALA A 239 1.13 24.92 -18.91
CA ALA A 239 0.76 26.15 -18.20
C ALA A 239 -0.30 26.01 -17.08
N VAL A 240 -0.91 24.82 -16.92
CA VAL A 240 -1.95 24.50 -15.95
C VAL A 240 -1.43 23.71 -14.73
N ALA A 241 -0.29 22.99 -14.81
CA ALA A 241 0.30 22.29 -13.64
C ALA A 241 1.81 22.02 -13.80
N LYS A 242 2.61 22.42 -12.80
CA LYS A 242 4.00 22.00 -12.61
C LYS A 242 4.04 20.58 -12.00
N ARG A 243 3.73 19.55 -12.80
CA ARG A 243 3.87 18.13 -12.42
C ARG A 243 4.37 17.32 -13.62
N ALA A 244 5.11 16.24 -13.41
CA ALA A 244 5.43 15.32 -14.50
C ALA A 244 4.17 14.63 -15.01
N VAL A 245 4.23 14.16 -16.25
CA VAL A 245 3.26 13.24 -16.85
C VAL A 245 3.87 11.87 -17.15
N LYS A 246 5.19 11.72 -16.93
CA LYS A 246 5.92 10.47 -17.04
C LYS A 246 6.91 10.32 -15.89
N VAL A 247 6.95 9.15 -15.25
CA VAL A 247 7.91 8.80 -14.21
C VAL A 247 8.55 7.45 -14.52
N SER A 248 9.84 7.31 -14.22
CA SER A 248 10.60 6.09 -14.49
C SER A 248 10.77 5.23 -13.24
N LEU A 249 10.88 3.92 -13.45
CA LEU A 249 11.36 2.93 -12.46
C LEU A 249 12.90 2.81 -12.46
N ASP A 250 13.60 3.49 -13.37
CA ASP A 250 15.07 3.50 -13.51
C ASP A 250 15.73 4.67 -12.76
N LYS A 251 15.23 4.91 -11.55
CA LYS A 251 15.78 5.89 -10.62
C LYS A 251 15.58 5.46 -9.15
N PRO A 252 16.43 5.92 -8.22
CA PRO A 252 16.19 5.74 -6.78
C PRO A 252 14.85 6.29 -6.33
N TYR A 253 14.35 5.77 -5.21
CA TYR A 253 13.26 6.39 -4.45
C TYR A 253 13.85 7.38 -3.43
N ASP A 254 13.20 8.52 -3.23
CA ASP A 254 13.57 9.50 -2.20
C ASP A 254 12.67 9.42 -0.94
N VAL A 255 11.45 8.92 -1.09
CA VAL A 255 10.50 8.65 0.01
C VAL A 255 11.03 7.57 0.96
N GLU A 256 10.92 7.83 2.28
CA GLU A 256 11.32 6.91 3.36
C GLU A 256 12.75 6.36 3.21
N ASN A 257 13.69 7.24 2.85
CA ASN A 257 15.10 6.88 2.63
C ASN A 257 15.30 5.83 1.51
N GLY A 258 14.37 5.77 0.57
CA GLY A 258 14.36 4.82 -0.54
C GLY A 258 13.52 3.57 -0.31
N ALA A 259 12.87 3.42 0.85
CA ALA A 259 11.94 2.32 1.09
C ALA A 259 10.55 2.54 0.45
N SER A 260 10.30 3.75 -0.08
CA SER A 260 8.98 4.18 -0.52
C SER A 260 7.94 3.94 0.59
N GLN A 261 6.73 3.51 0.25
CA GLN A 261 5.65 3.39 1.23
C GLN A 261 5.64 2.02 1.96
N VAL A 262 6.58 1.11 1.67
CA VAL A 262 6.61 -0.26 2.22
C VAL A 262 6.59 -0.27 3.76
N LEU A 263 7.41 0.58 4.39
CA LEU A 263 7.56 0.59 5.85
C LEU A 263 6.43 1.33 6.58
N VAL A 264 5.65 2.14 5.87
CA VAL A 264 4.61 2.99 6.46
C VAL A 264 3.21 2.44 6.24
N PHE A 265 2.93 1.82 5.08
CA PHE A 265 1.57 1.43 4.64
C PHE A 265 1.43 -0.05 4.26
N ILE A 266 2.39 -0.92 4.57
CA ILE A 266 2.29 -2.35 4.18
C ILE A 266 2.82 -3.30 5.25
N VAL A 267 3.95 -2.97 5.88
CA VAL A 267 4.72 -3.93 6.67
C VAL A 267 3.96 -4.51 7.85
N GLN A 268 2.96 -3.81 8.41
CA GLN A 268 2.10 -4.32 9.48
C GLN A 268 1.22 -5.46 8.99
N THR A 269 0.59 -5.31 7.82
CA THR A 269 -0.20 -6.37 7.18
C THR A 269 0.67 -7.60 6.89
N VAL A 270 1.88 -7.40 6.36
CA VAL A 270 2.86 -8.46 6.06
C VAL A 270 3.25 -9.22 7.32
N ARG A 271 3.71 -8.49 8.35
CA ARG A 271 4.11 -9.06 9.63
C ARG A 271 2.97 -9.84 10.27
N TRP A 272 1.76 -9.31 10.23
CA TRP A 272 0.59 -9.96 10.82
C TRP A 272 0.19 -11.22 10.07
N MET A 273 0.19 -11.21 8.74
CA MET A 273 -0.11 -12.42 7.94
C MET A 273 0.91 -13.52 8.23
N GLU A 274 2.19 -13.16 8.28
CA GLU A 274 3.26 -14.13 8.55
C GLU A 274 3.23 -14.62 10.00
N GLN A 275 2.96 -13.76 10.98
CA GLN A 275 2.79 -14.15 12.39
C GLN A 275 1.71 -15.23 12.57
N HIS A 276 0.69 -15.22 11.71
CA HIS A 276 -0.43 -16.15 11.73
C HIS A 276 -0.30 -17.31 10.73
N ASP A 277 0.91 -17.55 10.20
CA ASP A 277 1.22 -18.68 9.34
C ASP A 277 0.35 -18.78 8.08
N TYR A 278 -0.14 -17.65 7.55
CA TYR A 278 -0.83 -17.67 6.26
C TYR A 278 0.15 -18.08 5.15
N ASP A 279 -0.27 -19.04 4.33
CA ASP A 279 0.46 -19.42 3.10
C ASP A 279 0.19 -18.37 2.02
N VAL A 280 1.05 -17.35 2.00
CA VAL A 280 0.96 -16.18 1.13
C VAL A 280 2.19 -16.09 0.22
N SER A 281 1.94 -15.82 -1.06
CA SER A 281 2.99 -15.40 -2.01
C SER A 281 2.92 -13.90 -2.26
N TYR A 282 4.04 -13.30 -2.62
CA TYR A 282 4.14 -11.87 -2.89
C TYR A 282 4.47 -11.60 -4.35
N ALA A 283 3.97 -10.49 -4.88
CA ALA A 283 4.26 -10.01 -6.23
C ALA A 283 4.15 -8.47 -6.31
N SER A 284 4.74 -7.92 -7.36
CA SER A 284 4.57 -6.52 -7.72
C SER A 284 3.31 -6.34 -8.55
N ASP A 285 2.69 -5.16 -8.50
CA ASP A 285 1.59 -4.79 -9.40
C ASP A 285 2.03 -4.80 -10.89
N LEU A 286 3.34 -4.67 -11.17
CA LEU A 286 3.93 -4.92 -12.51
C LEU A 286 3.79 -6.38 -12.96
N ASP A 287 3.70 -7.34 -12.04
CA ASP A 287 3.44 -8.75 -12.40
C ASP A 287 2.00 -8.96 -12.86
N LEU A 288 1.04 -8.16 -12.37
CA LEU A 288 -0.33 -8.14 -12.90
C LEU A 288 -0.36 -7.60 -14.32
N GLN A 289 0.45 -6.58 -14.60
CA GLN A 289 0.63 -6.03 -15.94
C GLN A 289 1.27 -7.06 -16.89
N ALA A 290 2.32 -7.75 -16.44
CA ALA A 290 3.09 -8.69 -17.27
C ALA A 290 2.39 -10.04 -17.48
N ASN A 291 1.56 -10.49 -16.53
CA ASN A 291 0.95 -11.82 -16.56
C ASN A 291 -0.56 -11.77 -16.23
N PRO A 292 -1.45 -11.83 -17.26
CA PRO A 292 -2.90 -11.85 -17.05
C PRO A 292 -3.44 -13.16 -16.43
N HIS A 293 -2.55 -14.12 -16.15
CA HIS A 293 -2.84 -15.39 -15.48
C HIS A 293 -2.22 -15.48 -14.08
N LEU A 294 -1.62 -14.40 -13.56
CA LEU A 294 -0.95 -14.41 -12.25
C LEU A 294 -1.85 -14.96 -11.15
N LEU A 295 -3.13 -14.58 -11.17
CA LEU A 295 -4.09 -14.90 -10.10
C LEU A 295 -4.78 -16.26 -10.27
N ASP A 296 -4.67 -16.93 -11.43
CA ASP A 296 -5.56 -18.03 -11.83
C ASP A 296 -5.55 -19.25 -10.90
N LYS A 297 -4.51 -19.42 -10.09
CA LYS A 297 -4.30 -20.57 -9.19
C LYS A 297 -4.34 -20.20 -7.71
N HIS A 298 -4.48 -18.91 -7.38
CA HIS A 298 -4.69 -18.44 -6.02
C HIS A 298 -6.19 -18.46 -5.67
N LYS A 299 -6.50 -18.44 -4.38
CA LYS A 299 -7.88 -18.34 -3.88
C LYS A 299 -8.26 -16.91 -3.49
N ALA A 300 -7.26 -16.10 -3.11
CA ALA A 300 -7.45 -14.72 -2.72
C ALA A 300 -6.33 -13.81 -3.23
N PHE A 301 -6.70 -12.62 -3.68
CA PHE A 301 -5.81 -11.50 -4.00
C PHE A 301 -5.91 -10.44 -2.89
N ILE A 302 -4.77 -9.93 -2.43
CA ILE A 302 -4.67 -8.89 -1.41
C ILE A 302 -3.89 -7.72 -2.01
N SER A 303 -4.56 -6.59 -2.26
CA SER A 303 -3.94 -5.31 -2.60
C SER A 303 -3.45 -4.66 -1.30
N LEU A 304 -2.15 -4.36 -1.23
CA LEU A 304 -1.49 -3.85 -0.03
C LEU A 304 -1.39 -2.32 -0.07
N GLY A 305 -1.68 -1.66 1.05
CA GLY A 305 -1.40 -0.25 1.26
C GLY A 305 -2.09 0.69 0.27
N HIS A 306 -1.35 1.69 -0.22
CA HIS A 306 -1.86 2.75 -1.09
C HIS A 306 -1.74 2.37 -2.57
N ASP A 307 -2.75 1.67 -3.08
CA ASP A 307 -2.74 1.08 -4.43
C ASP A 307 -3.48 1.95 -5.47
N GLU A 308 -3.02 3.19 -5.63
CA GLU A 308 -3.73 4.26 -6.36
C GLU A 308 -3.67 4.16 -7.90
N TYR A 309 -2.54 3.75 -8.48
CA TYR A 309 -2.28 3.84 -9.92
C TYR A 309 -2.43 2.51 -10.64
N TRP A 310 -3.35 2.40 -11.60
CA TRP A 310 -3.64 1.12 -12.27
C TRP A 310 -3.71 1.25 -13.78
N THR A 311 -3.15 0.27 -14.50
CA THR A 311 -3.48 0.12 -15.92
C THR A 311 -4.83 -0.57 -16.11
N LYS A 312 -5.39 -0.38 -17.31
CA LYS A 312 -6.54 -1.17 -17.78
C LYS A 312 -6.30 -2.68 -17.73
N SER A 313 -5.08 -3.14 -18.02
CA SER A 313 -4.75 -4.57 -18.01
C SER A 313 -4.75 -5.12 -16.58
N MET A 314 -4.08 -4.42 -15.65
CA MET A 314 -4.02 -4.81 -14.24
C MET A 314 -5.42 -4.93 -13.64
N ARG A 315 -6.28 -3.91 -13.86
CA ARG A 315 -7.67 -3.93 -13.37
C ARG A 315 -8.46 -5.09 -13.97
N ALA A 316 -8.31 -5.34 -15.28
CA ALA A 316 -8.99 -6.45 -15.95
C ALA A 316 -8.56 -7.82 -15.41
N THR A 317 -7.27 -8.00 -15.07
CA THR A 317 -6.76 -9.22 -14.43
C THR A 317 -7.45 -9.49 -13.09
N VAL A 318 -7.58 -8.47 -12.24
CA VAL A 318 -8.24 -8.59 -10.92
C VAL A 318 -9.75 -8.78 -11.04
N GLU A 319 -10.42 -8.06 -11.94
CA GLU A 319 -11.84 -8.24 -12.20
C GLU A 319 -12.15 -9.66 -12.73
N LYS A 320 -11.29 -10.19 -13.62
CA LYS A 320 -11.40 -11.57 -14.12
C LYS A 320 -11.22 -12.58 -12.98
N ALA A 321 -10.27 -12.36 -12.07
CA ALA A 321 -10.07 -13.20 -10.90
C ALA A 321 -11.31 -13.21 -10.00
N ARG A 322 -11.84 -12.04 -9.64
CA ARG A 322 -13.11 -11.91 -8.90
C ARG A 322 -14.23 -12.67 -9.59
N ASN A 323 -14.39 -12.49 -10.90
CA ASN A 323 -15.46 -13.13 -11.68
C ASN A 323 -15.31 -14.66 -11.77
N LYS A 324 -14.12 -15.21 -11.48
CA LYS A 324 -13.88 -16.65 -11.33
C LYS A 324 -14.09 -17.18 -9.89
N GLY A 325 -14.38 -16.31 -8.94
CA GLY A 325 -14.61 -16.68 -7.54
C GLY A 325 -13.40 -16.50 -6.63
N ILE A 326 -12.35 -15.81 -7.08
CA ILE A 326 -11.18 -15.47 -6.26
C ILE A 326 -11.55 -14.28 -5.36
N GLY A 327 -11.38 -14.41 -4.04
CA GLY A 327 -11.65 -13.34 -3.09
C GLY A 327 -10.68 -12.17 -3.25
N LEU A 328 -11.14 -10.95 -2.98
CA LEU A 328 -10.31 -9.74 -3.03
C LEU A 328 -10.30 -9.04 -1.68
N ALA A 329 -9.13 -8.61 -1.20
CA ALA A 329 -9.01 -7.67 -0.09
C ALA A 329 -8.21 -6.44 -0.54
N PHE A 330 -8.74 -5.25 -0.24
CA PHE A 330 -8.04 -3.98 -0.42
C PHE A 330 -7.67 -3.45 0.96
N MET A 331 -6.38 -3.53 1.29
CA MET A 331 -5.81 -3.21 2.61
C MET A 331 -5.34 -1.74 2.66
N GLY A 332 -6.22 -0.83 2.27
CA GLY A 332 -5.94 0.60 2.22
C GLY A 332 -7.16 1.45 1.85
N ALA A 333 -6.90 2.61 1.28
CA ALA A 333 -7.88 3.46 0.62
C ALA A 333 -7.31 4.00 -0.69
N ASN A 334 -8.15 4.68 -1.46
CA ASN A 334 -7.77 5.30 -2.73
C ASN A 334 -7.28 4.28 -3.78
N ALA A 335 -7.72 3.03 -3.68
CA ALA A 335 -7.35 1.99 -4.62
C ALA A 335 -8.02 2.21 -5.98
N ILE A 336 -7.28 1.98 -7.08
CA ILE A 336 -7.81 2.07 -8.45
C ILE A 336 -8.32 3.49 -8.76
N TYR A 337 -7.67 4.54 -8.26
CA TYR A 337 -8.13 5.92 -8.46
C TYR A 337 -7.70 6.51 -9.79
N TRP A 338 -6.41 6.39 -10.13
CA TRP A 338 -5.88 6.87 -11.41
C TRP A 338 -5.73 5.75 -12.43
N GLN A 339 -6.29 5.95 -13.63
CA GLN A 339 -5.89 5.16 -14.78
C GLN A 339 -4.53 5.65 -15.27
N MET A 340 -3.60 4.72 -15.49
CA MET A 340 -2.28 5.01 -16.05
C MET A 340 -1.93 4.05 -17.21
N ARG A 341 -0.81 4.34 -17.88
CA ARG A 341 -0.25 3.49 -18.94
C ARG A 341 1.23 3.22 -18.68
N PHE A 342 1.74 2.17 -19.31
CA PHE A 342 3.17 1.90 -19.40
C PHE A 342 3.73 2.24 -20.78
N GLU A 343 4.97 2.71 -20.80
CA GLU A 343 5.84 2.82 -21.96
C GLU A 343 7.18 2.13 -21.67
N PRO A 344 7.97 1.78 -22.70
CA PRO A 344 9.36 1.40 -22.51
C PRO A 344 10.22 2.57 -21.99
N ASP A 345 11.33 2.27 -21.33
CA ASP A 345 12.38 3.27 -21.06
C ASP A 345 13.07 3.73 -22.36
N SER A 346 14.00 4.69 -22.26
CA SER A 346 14.77 5.17 -23.43
C SER A 346 15.65 4.11 -24.08
N ASP A 347 15.94 2.99 -23.40
CA ASP A 347 16.68 1.84 -23.92
C ASP A 347 15.76 0.76 -24.54
N GLY A 348 14.44 0.95 -24.48
CA GLY A 348 13.42 0.07 -25.07
C GLY A 348 12.96 -1.08 -24.16
N VAL A 349 13.34 -1.10 -22.89
CA VAL A 349 12.87 -2.10 -21.91
C VAL A 349 11.42 -1.79 -21.55
N ALA A 350 10.52 -2.73 -21.83
CA ALA A 350 9.09 -2.54 -21.63
C ALA A 350 8.71 -2.31 -20.15
N ASN A 351 7.63 -1.54 -19.93
CA ASN A 351 7.02 -1.27 -18.62
C ASN A 351 7.98 -0.62 -17.60
N ARG A 352 8.89 0.23 -18.06
CA ARG A 352 9.81 0.99 -17.20
C ARG A 352 9.40 2.43 -16.97
N THR A 353 8.52 2.96 -17.82
CA THR A 353 7.98 4.31 -17.70
C THR A 353 6.48 4.26 -17.45
N ILE A 354 6.04 4.91 -16.38
CA ILE A 354 4.62 5.11 -16.05
C ILE A 354 4.18 6.45 -16.62
N VAL A 355 3.07 6.46 -17.33
CA VAL A 355 2.48 7.65 -17.97
C VAL A 355 1.16 7.98 -17.32
N SER A 356 1.01 9.21 -16.85
CA SER A 356 -0.26 9.75 -16.35
C SER A 356 -0.33 11.26 -16.53
N TYR A 357 -1.19 11.70 -17.44
CA TYR A 357 -1.49 13.12 -17.65
C TYR A 357 -2.43 13.70 -16.59
N LYS A 358 -3.11 12.85 -15.81
CA LYS A 358 -4.10 13.21 -14.78
C LYS A 358 -5.10 14.24 -15.29
N VAL A 359 -5.63 13.99 -16.50
CA VAL A 359 -6.66 14.82 -17.14
C VAL A 359 -8.02 14.57 -16.52
N GLN A 360 -8.92 15.54 -16.61
CA GLN A 360 -10.26 15.46 -16.07
C GLN A 360 -11.26 16.13 -17.02
N THR A 361 -12.46 15.56 -17.12
CA THR A 361 -13.57 16.13 -17.87
C THR A 361 -13.94 17.51 -17.31
N ASP A 362 -13.99 17.64 -15.99
CA ASP A 362 -14.42 18.88 -15.31
C ASP A 362 -13.43 20.04 -15.50
N ASN A 363 -12.14 19.73 -15.63
CA ASN A 363 -11.10 20.71 -15.94
C ASN A 363 -11.01 21.05 -17.43
N GLN A 364 -11.83 20.41 -18.28
CA GLN A 364 -11.84 20.57 -19.74
C GLN A 364 -10.46 20.36 -20.40
N ASP A 365 -9.63 19.48 -19.84
CA ASP A 365 -8.23 19.33 -20.24
C ASP A 365 -7.89 17.94 -20.81
N LEU A 366 -8.91 17.14 -21.15
CA LEU A 366 -8.76 15.79 -21.73
C LEU A 366 -7.85 15.75 -22.96
N ALA A 367 -7.83 16.81 -23.76
CA ALA A 367 -6.98 16.92 -24.96
C ALA A 367 -5.46 16.95 -24.66
N ARG A 368 -5.04 17.11 -23.40
CA ARG A 368 -3.63 16.95 -23.00
C ARG A 368 -3.16 15.50 -23.12
N ASP A 369 -4.07 14.52 -22.99
CA ASP A 369 -3.73 13.12 -23.16
C ASP A 369 -3.82 12.74 -24.65
N PRO A 370 -2.72 12.27 -25.29
CA PRO A 370 -2.70 11.88 -26.70
C PRO A 370 -3.67 10.74 -27.10
N MET A 371 -4.19 9.99 -26.12
CA MET A 371 -5.16 8.92 -26.32
C MET A 371 -6.62 9.41 -26.35
N TYR A 372 -6.90 10.63 -25.90
CA TYR A 372 -8.25 11.18 -25.91
C TYR A 372 -8.77 11.32 -27.36
N GLY A 373 -9.98 10.82 -27.60
CA GLY A 373 -10.60 10.76 -28.93
C GLY A 373 -10.08 9.63 -29.83
N LYS A 374 -9.05 8.88 -29.41
CA LYS A 374 -8.51 7.70 -30.12
C LYS A 374 -8.88 6.40 -29.44
N ASP A 375 -8.55 6.28 -28.15
CA ASP A 375 -8.98 5.20 -27.27
C ASP A 375 -9.20 5.76 -25.87
N ASN A 376 -10.43 6.19 -25.61
CA ASN A 376 -10.82 6.76 -24.33
C ASN A 376 -10.67 5.75 -23.17
N SER A 377 -10.66 4.44 -23.47
CA SER A 377 -10.57 3.41 -22.44
C SER A 377 -9.19 3.33 -21.77
N VAL A 378 -8.18 4.02 -22.31
CA VAL A 378 -6.83 4.10 -21.72
C VAL A 378 -6.40 5.54 -21.42
N VAL A 379 -7.29 6.52 -21.53
CA VAL A 379 -7.02 7.92 -21.13
C VAL A 379 -6.68 7.96 -19.64
N THR A 380 -5.60 8.65 -19.29
CA THR A 380 -5.08 8.73 -17.93
C THR A 380 -5.83 9.81 -17.14
N ALA A 381 -7.10 9.53 -16.89
CA ALA A 381 -7.98 10.27 -15.99
C ALA A 381 -8.23 9.44 -14.73
N MET A 382 -9.02 9.98 -13.80
CA MET A 382 -9.57 9.15 -12.74
C MET A 382 -10.41 8.04 -13.36
N TRP A 383 -10.39 6.85 -12.77
CA TRP A 383 -11.19 5.72 -13.22
C TRP A 383 -12.70 6.04 -13.26
N ARG A 384 -13.16 6.86 -12.30
CA ARG A 384 -14.54 7.37 -12.23
C ARG A 384 -14.87 8.50 -13.21
N ASP A 385 -13.87 9.15 -13.80
CA ASP A 385 -14.08 10.29 -14.71
C ASP A 385 -14.97 9.84 -15.89
N PRO A 386 -15.93 10.67 -16.35
CA PRO A 386 -16.84 10.30 -17.44
C PRO A 386 -16.15 9.79 -18.71
N VAL A 387 -14.91 10.22 -19.00
CA VAL A 387 -14.16 9.73 -20.17
C VAL A 387 -13.81 8.24 -20.09
N VAL A 388 -13.57 7.72 -18.87
CA VAL A 388 -13.26 6.30 -18.61
C VAL A 388 -14.52 5.55 -18.16
N GLY A 389 -15.34 6.15 -17.29
CA GLY A 389 -16.66 5.67 -16.90
C GLY A 389 -16.65 4.38 -16.07
N ARG A 390 -15.58 4.13 -15.30
CA ARG A 390 -15.39 2.88 -14.54
C ARG A 390 -15.00 3.18 -13.09
N PRO A 391 -15.91 3.68 -12.24
CA PRO A 391 -15.58 4.02 -10.86
C PRO A 391 -15.06 2.82 -10.06
N GLU A 392 -14.34 3.14 -9.00
CA GLU A 392 -13.57 2.24 -8.13
C GLU A 392 -14.51 1.30 -7.36
N ASN A 393 -15.63 1.86 -6.87
CA ASN A 393 -16.65 1.12 -6.11
C ASN A 393 -17.26 -0.06 -6.89
N ALA A 394 -17.20 -0.06 -8.23
CA ALA A 394 -17.63 -1.20 -9.05
C ALA A 394 -16.77 -2.47 -8.83
N VAL A 395 -15.57 -2.30 -8.27
CA VAL A 395 -14.67 -3.38 -7.87
C VAL A 395 -14.50 -3.41 -6.37
N VAL A 396 -14.12 -2.29 -5.75
CA VAL A 396 -13.74 -2.21 -4.32
C VAL A 396 -14.95 -2.17 -3.39
N GLY A 397 -16.13 -1.74 -3.88
CA GLY A 397 -17.34 -1.52 -3.09
C GLY A 397 -17.45 -0.14 -2.44
N VAL A 398 -16.30 0.48 -2.14
CA VAL A 398 -16.15 1.87 -1.68
C VAL A 398 -15.23 2.63 -2.65
N LEU A 399 -15.15 3.96 -2.56
CA LEU A 399 -14.26 4.78 -3.39
C LEU A 399 -13.70 5.98 -2.63
N PHE A 400 -12.57 6.52 -3.09
CA PHE A 400 -11.89 7.65 -2.45
C PHE A 400 -12.84 8.83 -2.24
N SER A 401 -12.87 9.30 -0.99
CA SER A 401 -13.72 10.39 -0.54
C SER A 401 -12.90 11.60 -0.10
N ASN A 402 -11.90 11.40 0.76
CA ASN A 402 -11.08 12.50 1.24
C ASN A 402 -9.79 12.07 1.95
N LEU A 403 -9.03 13.06 2.41
CA LEU A 403 -7.73 12.90 3.06
C LEU A 403 -7.51 13.86 4.23
N THR A 404 -6.42 13.63 4.98
CA THR A 404 -5.99 14.52 6.05
C THR A 404 -4.47 14.69 6.13
N HIS A 405 -3.98 15.92 5.97
CA HIS A 405 -2.58 16.28 6.23
C HIS A 405 -2.34 16.87 7.62
N ASP A 406 -3.40 17.34 8.30
CA ASP A 406 -3.29 18.12 9.54
C ASP A 406 -3.33 17.25 10.81
N GLN A 407 -3.59 15.96 10.66
CA GLN A 407 -3.70 15.03 11.77
C GLN A 407 -3.35 13.61 11.36
N ASN A 408 -2.86 12.84 12.34
CA ASN A 408 -2.42 11.46 12.14
C ASN A 408 -3.59 10.47 11.91
N GLY A 409 -4.85 10.92 11.97
CA GLY A 409 -6.03 10.11 11.65
C GLY A 409 -7.17 10.23 12.66
N PHE A 410 -8.26 9.55 12.37
CA PHE A 410 -9.49 9.48 13.15
C PHE A 410 -9.66 8.07 13.75
N PRO A 411 -10.44 7.90 14.83
CA PRO A 411 -10.77 6.57 15.32
C PRO A 411 -11.65 5.80 14.34
N TRP A 412 -11.54 4.47 14.34
CA TRP A 412 -12.40 3.60 13.53
C TRP A 412 -13.66 3.24 14.30
N ARG A 413 -14.85 3.49 13.75
CA ARG A 413 -16.12 3.30 14.47
C ARG A 413 -17.02 2.28 13.80
N VAL A 414 -17.44 1.26 14.56
CA VAL A 414 -18.36 0.22 14.07
C VAL A 414 -19.69 0.84 13.67
N ALA A 415 -20.21 0.48 12.50
CA ALA A 415 -21.48 0.98 12.01
C ALA A 415 -22.65 0.44 12.87
N PRO A 416 -23.70 1.24 13.13
CA PRO A 416 -24.83 0.80 13.97
C PRO A 416 -25.48 -0.52 13.52
N GLN A 417 -25.52 -0.76 12.20
CA GLN A 417 -26.13 -1.92 11.58
C GLN A 417 -25.23 -3.16 11.48
N ALA A 418 -23.95 -3.06 11.86
CA ALA A 418 -22.96 -4.12 11.59
C ALA A 418 -23.09 -5.36 12.51
N VAL A 419 -23.87 -5.29 13.59
CA VAL A 419 -23.93 -6.31 14.67
C VAL A 419 -24.17 -7.75 14.23
N SER A 420 -24.87 -7.95 13.13
CA SER A 420 -25.25 -9.28 12.62
C SER A 420 -24.36 -9.77 11.49
N LEU A 421 -23.35 -8.99 11.08
CA LEU A 421 -22.50 -9.35 9.96
C LEU A 421 -21.61 -10.55 10.33
N PRO A 422 -21.56 -11.61 9.52
CA PRO A 422 -20.77 -12.80 9.81
C PRO A 422 -19.29 -12.53 10.10
N LEU A 423 -18.70 -11.52 9.44
CA LEU A 423 -17.30 -11.13 9.67
C LEU A 423 -17.04 -10.56 11.07
N LEU A 424 -18.07 -10.14 11.81
CA LEU A 424 -17.93 -9.60 13.16
C LEU A 424 -18.06 -10.67 14.25
N LYS A 425 -18.32 -11.93 13.88
CA LYS A 425 -18.40 -13.04 14.81
C LYS A 425 -17.13 -13.14 15.66
N ASP A 426 -17.32 -13.24 16.98
CA ASP A 426 -16.25 -13.40 17.99
C ASP A 426 -15.22 -12.25 18.05
N THR A 427 -15.47 -11.12 17.37
CA THR A 427 -14.55 -9.98 17.36
C THR A 427 -14.65 -9.12 18.63
N ASN A 428 -15.75 -9.21 19.37
CA ASN A 428 -16.15 -8.27 20.44
C ASN A 428 -16.38 -6.82 19.98
N LEU A 429 -16.38 -6.54 18.67
CA LEU A 429 -16.70 -5.23 18.13
C LEU A 429 -18.16 -4.86 18.43
N GLN A 430 -18.37 -3.74 19.10
CA GLN A 430 -19.69 -3.25 19.46
C GLN A 430 -20.14 -2.10 18.53
N PRO A 431 -21.41 -2.08 18.09
CA PRO A 431 -21.93 -1.01 17.26
C PRO A 431 -21.80 0.34 17.96
N ASN A 432 -21.51 1.39 17.20
CA ASN A 432 -21.24 2.75 17.68
C ASN A 432 -19.98 2.93 18.53
N GLN A 433 -19.22 1.87 18.82
CA GLN A 433 -17.97 1.99 19.55
C GLN A 433 -16.81 2.32 18.59
N SER A 434 -15.91 3.16 19.08
CA SER A 434 -14.67 3.54 18.41
C SER A 434 -13.49 2.70 18.91
N TYR A 435 -12.61 2.31 17.99
CA TYR A 435 -11.44 1.48 18.23
C TYR A 435 -10.19 2.09 17.62
N GLY A 436 -9.06 1.82 18.29
CA GLY A 436 -7.75 2.33 17.92
C GLY A 436 -7.62 3.86 18.00
N CYS A 437 -6.41 4.32 17.70
CA CYS A 437 -6.06 5.73 17.60
C CYS A 437 -5.42 5.92 16.22
N GLY A 438 -5.88 6.93 15.46
CA GLY A 438 -5.32 7.21 14.12
C GLY A 438 -5.60 6.13 13.06
N VAL A 439 -6.69 5.37 13.18
CA VAL A 439 -6.98 4.22 12.30
C VAL A 439 -7.53 4.63 10.94
N VAL A 440 -8.20 5.78 10.86
CA VAL A 440 -8.77 6.33 9.62
C VAL A 440 -7.97 7.53 9.14
N GLY A 441 -7.36 7.41 7.97
CA GLY A 441 -6.40 8.32 7.35
C GLY A 441 -5.35 7.49 6.61
N TYR A 442 -4.25 8.02 6.12
CA TYR A 442 -4.03 9.37 5.60
C TYR A 442 -5.16 9.78 4.63
N GLU A 443 -5.62 8.81 3.85
CA GLU A 443 -6.79 8.90 2.96
C GLU A 443 -7.86 7.89 3.39
N TRP A 444 -9.11 8.15 3.01
CA TRP A 444 -10.22 7.24 3.27
C TRP A 444 -11.22 7.16 2.12
N ASP A 445 -11.84 5.99 2.05
CA ASP A 445 -12.90 5.67 1.11
C ASP A 445 -14.26 5.70 1.81
N ARG A 446 -15.29 6.00 1.01
CA ARG A 446 -16.68 6.06 1.45
C ARG A 446 -17.55 5.14 0.62
N ALA A 447 -18.61 4.63 1.24
CA ALA A 447 -19.68 3.94 0.54
C ALA A 447 -20.69 4.92 -0.06
N HIS A 448 -21.00 4.73 -1.34
CA HIS A 448 -21.94 5.55 -2.10
C HIS A 448 -23.24 4.78 -2.31
N THR A 449 -24.17 4.86 -1.36
CA THR A 449 -25.43 4.06 -1.38
C THR A 449 -26.68 4.89 -1.67
N SER A 450 -26.62 6.21 -1.51
CA SER A 450 -27.72 7.13 -1.79
C SER A 450 -27.75 7.52 -3.27
N SER A 451 -28.93 7.51 -3.90
CA SER A 451 -29.16 8.04 -5.26
C SER A 451 -29.01 9.57 -5.34
N ASN A 452 -29.08 10.25 -4.19
CA ASN A 452 -28.93 11.70 -4.10
C ASN A 452 -27.45 12.02 -3.94
N GLY A 453 -26.80 12.42 -5.03
CA GLY A 453 -25.47 13.00 -5.03
C GLY A 453 -25.53 14.52 -4.86
N THR A 454 -24.40 15.11 -4.49
CA THR A 454 -24.16 16.56 -4.62
C THR A 454 -23.23 16.82 -5.80
N PRO A 455 -23.09 18.07 -6.27
CA PRO A 455 -22.09 18.41 -7.28
C PRO A 455 -20.67 17.97 -6.87
N ASP A 456 -20.31 18.17 -5.60
CA ASP A 456 -18.99 17.80 -5.06
C ASP A 456 -18.87 16.31 -4.69
N ASN A 457 -20.00 15.59 -4.64
CA ASN A 457 -20.06 14.17 -4.31
C ASN A 457 -21.16 13.48 -5.14
N PRO A 458 -20.87 13.13 -6.41
CA PRO A 458 -21.81 12.43 -7.26
C PRO A 458 -22.24 11.11 -6.62
N SER A 459 -23.50 10.73 -6.84
CA SER A 459 -24.14 9.65 -6.12
C SER A 459 -23.36 8.33 -6.19
N TYR A 460 -22.71 8.00 -7.33
CA TYR A 460 -22.05 6.71 -7.68
C TYR A 460 -22.78 5.42 -7.24
N SER A 461 -24.03 5.52 -6.76
CA SER A 461 -24.79 4.41 -6.16
C SER A 461 -25.27 3.37 -7.15
N ASN A 462 -25.25 3.72 -8.43
CA ASN A 462 -25.56 2.80 -9.52
C ASN A 462 -24.45 1.78 -9.76
N THR A 463 -23.20 2.09 -9.40
CA THR A 463 -22.05 1.19 -9.53
C THR A 463 -21.67 0.49 -8.23
N THR A 464 -22.17 0.97 -7.09
CA THR A 464 -22.03 0.29 -5.80
C THR A 464 -22.76 -1.07 -5.83
N PRO A 465 -22.09 -2.18 -5.42
CA PRO A 465 -22.73 -3.49 -5.29
C PRO A 465 -23.99 -3.43 -4.43
N LYS A 466 -25.09 -4.00 -4.90
CA LYS A 466 -26.40 -3.90 -4.22
C LYS A 466 -26.46 -4.62 -2.87
N ASN A 467 -25.58 -5.60 -2.66
CA ASN A 467 -25.38 -6.35 -1.43
C ASN A 467 -24.14 -5.87 -0.65
N LEU A 468 -23.80 -4.58 -0.72
CA LEU A 468 -22.71 -4.02 0.07
C LEU A 468 -23.09 -3.96 1.55
N HIS A 469 -22.26 -4.57 2.38
CA HIS A 469 -22.36 -4.59 3.84
C HIS A 469 -21.36 -3.62 4.46
N ILE A 470 -21.87 -2.61 5.17
CA ILE A 470 -21.05 -1.61 5.85
C ILE A 470 -20.68 -2.10 7.25
N ILE A 471 -19.38 -2.29 7.47
CA ILE A 471 -18.83 -2.71 8.77
C ILE A 471 -18.59 -1.50 9.67
N SER A 472 -18.04 -0.42 9.12
CA SER A 472 -17.70 0.79 9.87
C SER A 472 -18.28 2.04 9.24
N ALA A 473 -18.53 3.04 10.08
CA ALA A 473 -18.97 4.37 9.70
C ALA A 473 -18.24 5.37 10.61
N SER A 474 -16.99 5.65 10.24
CA SER A 474 -16.06 6.46 11.02
C SER A 474 -16.22 7.94 10.65
N PRO A 475 -16.62 8.82 11.58
CA PRO A 475 -16.71 10.25 11.30
C PRO A 475 -15.32 10.83 11.02
N THR A 476 -15.19 11.58 9.94
CA THR A 476 -13.94 12.23 9.53
C THR A 476 -14.18 13.71 9.20
N VAL A 477 -13.09 14.45 9.01
CA VAL A 477 -13.12 15.84 8.55
C VAL A 477 -11.97 16.05 7.56
N SER A 478 -12.27 16.55 6.37
CA SER A 478 -11.26 16.86 5.36
C SER A 478 -10.29 17.94 5.85
N SER A 479 -8.98 17.78 5.63
CA SER A 479 -8.05 18.90 5.85
C SER A 479 -8.17 19.99 4.78
N GLU A 480 -8.60 19.63 3.56
CA GLU A 480 -8.70 20.56 2.43
C GLU A 480 -9.98 21.40 2.48
N THR A 481 -11.14 20.74 2.59
CA THR A 481 -12.45 21.43 2.52
C THR A 481 -12.98 21.83 3.89
N ARG A 482 -12.38 21.29 4.97
CA ARG A 482 -12.86 21.43 6.36
C ARG A 482 -14.29 20.92 6.57
N GLN A 483 -14.85 20.16 5.63
CA GLN A 483 -16.19 19.61 5.74
C GLN A 483 -16.15 18.25 6.46
N PRO A 484 -17.18 17.93 7.26
CA PRO A 484 -17.39 16.58 7.78
C PRO A 484 -17.57 15.56 6.66
N ASP A 485 -17.05 14.37 6.87
CA ASP A 485 -17.23 13.22 5.99
C ASP A 485 -17.31 11.92 6.80
N VAL A 486 -17.39 10.78 6.11
CA VAL A 486 -17.41 9.45 6.71
C VAL A 486 -16.54 8.49 5.91
N SER A 487 -15.73 7.70 6.63
CA SER A 487 -15.02 6.55 6.08
C SER A 487 -15.79 5.26 6.35
N ASN A 488 -15.76 4.33 5.39
CA ASN A 488 -16.40 3.02 5.53
C ASN A 488 -15.44 1.88 5.19
N SER A 489 -15.28 0.95 6.14
CA SER A 489 -14.88 -0.43 5.85
C SER A 489 -16.13 -1.20 5.45
N ALA A 490 -16.04 -2.00 4.39
CA ALA A 490 -17.18 -2.70 3.83
C ALA A 490 -16.78 -3.99 3.12
N TYR A 491 -17.76 -4.84 2.84
CA TYR A 491 -17.59 -5.99 1.96
C TYR A 491 -18.85 -6.29 1.16
N TYR A 492 -18.70 -7.04 0.07
CA TYR A 492 -19.83 -7.61 -0.67
C TYR A 492 -19.45 -8.99 -1.21
N ILE A 493 -20.46 -9.76 -1.62
CA ILE A 493 -20.25 -11.03 -2.35
C ILE A 493 -20.54 -10.80 -3.82
N ALA A 494 -19.54 -10.97 -4.68
CA ALA A 494 -19.69 -10.86 -6.12
C ALA A 494 -20.60 -11.98 -6.67
N PRO A 495 -21.19 -11.84 -7.87
CA PRO A 495 -22.03 -12.89 -8.48
C PRO A 495 -21.34 -14.24 -8.65
N SER A 496 -20.02 -14.24 -8.72
CA SER A 496 -19.18 -15.44 -8.77
C SER A 496 -19.06 -16.18 -7.43
N GLY A 497 -19.52 -15.60 -6.33
CA GLY A 497 -19.31 -16.07 -4.96
C GLY A 497 -18.01 -15.58 -4.31
N ALA A 498 -17.22 -14.76 -4.99
CA ALA A 498 -16.03 -14.14 -4.39
C ALA A 498 -16.44 -13.11 -3.32
N LEU A 499 -15.82 -13.15 -2.15
CA LEU A 499 -15.89 -12.06 -1.18
C LEU A 499 -14.93 -10.95 -1.60
N VAL A 500 -15.41 -9.71 -1.59
CA VAL A 500 -14.57 -8.51 -1.76
C VAL A 500 -14.67 -7.66 -0.50
N PHE A 501 -13.54 -7.47 0.17
CA PHE A 501 -13.41 -6.67 1.39
C PHE A 501 -12.54 -5.44 1.14
N ALA A 502 -12.92 -4.31 1.72
CA ALA A 502 -12.13 -3.09 1.71
C ALA A 502 -12.05 -2.51 3.12
N THR A 503 -10.85 -2.18 3.56
CA THR A 503 -10.62 -1.50 4.84
C THR A 503 -11.10 -0.05 4.79
N GLY A 504 -10.99 0.61 3.63
CA GLY A 504 -11.46 1.98 3.39
C GLY A 504 -10.61 3.04 4.07
N SER A 505 -9.38 2.69 4.47
CA SER A 505 -8.38 3.61 5.01
C SER A 505 -6.97 3.05 4.89
N ILE A 506 -6.01 3.93 4.53
CA ILE A 506 -4.58 3.60 4.48
C ILE A 506 -4.04 3.18 5.85
N TYR A 507 -4.42 3.86 6.93
CA TYR A 507 -3.94 3.59 8.29
C TYR A 507 -4.66 2.40 8.97
N TRP A 508 -5.60 1.75 8.30
CA TRP A 508 -6.37 0.67 8.92
C TRP A 508 -5.49 -0.50 9.36
N GLU A 509 -4.55 -0.88 8.51
CA GLU A 509 -3.61 -1.98 8.74
C GLU A 509 -2.69 -1.78 9.94
N THR A 510 -2.54 -0.53 10.38
CA THR A 510 -1.78 -0.19 11.57
C THR A 510 -2.40 -0.87 12.82
N THR A 511 -3.68 -1.27 12.76
CA THR A 511 -4.35 -2.05 13.82
C THR A 511 -3.92 -3.51 13.90
N LEU A 512 -3.19 -4.03 12.91
CA LEU A 512 -2.82 -5.44 12.84
C LEU A 512 -1.54 -5.78 13.61
N ASP A 513 -0.59 -4.85 13.71
CA ASP A 513 0.70 -5.09 14.35
C ASP A 513 1.20 -3.82 15.05
N SER A 514 2.02 -3.99 16.09
CA SER A 514 2.54 -2.88 16.90
C SER A 514 3.75 -2.17 16.25
N TYR A 515 4.31 -2.69 15.16
CA TYR A 515 5.42 -2.03 14.47
C TYR A 515 5.00 -0.66 13.92
N ARG A 516 5.87 0.33 14.09
CA ARG A 516 5.76 1.66 13.46
C ARG A 516 7.10 2.09 12.87
N ALA A 517 7.04 2.63 11.66
CA ALA A 517 8.15 3.38 11.08
C ALA A 517 8.28 4.75 11.75
N HIS A 518 7.13 5.42 11.99
CA HIS A 518 7.04 6.73 12.62
C HIS A 518 6.16 6.67 13.87
N ASP A 519 6.61 7.33 14.94
CA ASP A 519 5.82 7.46 16.16
C ASP A 519 4.57 8.32 15.90
N ASP A 520 3.42 7.91 16.45
CA ASP A 520 2.21 8.73 16.47
C ASP A 520 2.08 9.44 17.82
N PRO A 521 2.48 10.73 17.94
CA PRO A 521 2.43 11.45 19.20
C PRO A 521 1.00 11.63 19.74
N LYS A 522 -0.04 11.48 18.91
CA LYS A 522 -1.45 11.57 19.34
C LYS A 522 -1.93 10.28 19.99
N CYS A 523 -1.28 9.16 19.72
CA CYS A 523 -1.60 7.87 20.35
C CYS A 523 -0.84 7.64 21.66
N GLY A 524 0.23 8.39 21.92
CA GLY A 524 1.04 8.25 23.13
C GLY A 524 1.52 6.81 23.30
N ASP A 525 1.44 6.27 24.51
CA ASP A 525 1.90 4.90 24.83
C ASP A 525 0.87 3.80 24.52
N LYS A 526 -0.25 4.13 23.86
CA LYS A 526 -1.28 3.12 23.57
C LYS A 526 -0.79 2.14 22.51
N SER A 527 -0.99 0.85 22.76
CA SER A 527 -0.87 -0.15 21.71
C SER A 527 -1.80 0.23 20.58
N THR A 528 -1.21 0.34 19.40
CA THR A 528 -1.93 0.63 18.18
C THR A 528 -2.49 -0.63 17.52
N ALA A 529 -1.94 -1.81 17.85
CA ALA A 529 -2.56 -3.09 17.54
C ALA A 529 -3.88 -3.21 18.32
N VAL A 530 -4.96 -3.53 17.61
CA VAL A 530 -6.31 -3.65 18.16
C VAL A 530 -6.76 -5.12 18.05
N PRO A 531 -6.84 -5.86 19.16
CA PRO A 531 -7.17 -7.28 19.15
C PRO A 531 -8.47 -7.61 18.41
N GLU A 532 -9.50 -6.80 18.57
CA GLU A 532 -10.80 -6.97 17.91
C GLU A 532 -10.67 -6.88 16.39
N MET A 533 -9.81 -5.99 15.89
CA MET A 533 -9.55 -5.81 14.46
C MET A 533 -8.71 -6.96 13.89
N GLN A 534 -7.79 -7.53 14.69
CA GLN A 534 -7.07 -8.75 14.31
C GLN A 534 -8.03 -9.95 14.16
N VAL A 535 -9.03 -10.09 15.04
CA VAL A 535 -10.05 -11.15 14.89
C VAL A 535 -10.90 -10.90 13.64
N LEU A 536 -11.32 -9.66 13.39
CA LEU A 536 -12.02 -9.30 12.15
C LEU A 536 -11.19 -9.69 10.92
N MET A 537 -9.88 -9.40 10.92
CA MET A 537 -9.01 -9.77 9.80
C MET A 537 -8.86 -11.29 9.66
N LYS A 538 -8.83 -12.07 10.75
CA LYS A 538 -8.86 -13.55 10.65
C LYS A 538 -10.13 -14.05 9.97
N ASN A 539 -11.28 -13.48 10.34
CA ASN A 539 -12.56 -13.81 9.71
C ASN A 539 -12.56 -13.45 8.23
N VAL A 540 -12.02 -12.28 7.87
CA VAL A 540 -11.85 -11.85 6.47
C VAL A 540 -10.98 -12.84 5.71
N MET A 541 -9.78 -13.17 6.22
CA MET A 541 -8.85 -14.10 5.55
C MET A 541 -9.51 -15.45 5.29
N ALA A 542 -10.14 -16.05 6.31
CA ALA A 542 -10.86 -17.31 6.17
C ALA A 542 -11.98 -17.22 5.12
N ALA A 543 -12.71 -16.10 5.07
CA ALA A 543 -13.78 -15.89 4.12
C ALA A 543 -13.30 -15.62 2.68
N LEU A 544 -12.10 -15.06 2.48
CA LEU A 544 -11.57 -14.78 1.13
C LEU A 544 -11.31 -16.05 0.31
N ILE A 545 -11.01 -17.18 0.96
CA ILE A 545 -10.59 -18.42 0.29
C ILE A 545 -11.70 -19.45 0.10
N VAL A 546 -12.94 -19.07 0.41
CA VAL A 546 -14.14 -19.90 0.23
C VAL A 546 -15.12 -19.22 -0.72
N LYS A 547 -15.91 -20.03 -1.42
CA LYS A 547 -16.94 -19.54 -2.34
C LYS A 547 -18.26 -19.37 -1.59
N HIS A 548 -18.80 -18.15 -1.62
CA HIS A 548 -20.03 -17.78 -0.94
C HIS A 548 -21.25 -17.86 -1.85
N ASN A 549 -22.44 -18.01 -1.27
CA ASN A 549 -23.68 -17.81 -2.01
C ASN A 549 -23.99 -16.30 -2.09
N PRO A 550 -24.05 -15.69 -3.29
CA PRO A 550 -24.29 -14.25 -3.43
C PRO A 550 -25.62 -13.76 -2.85
N ASN A 551 -26.58 -14.66 -2.61
CA ASN A 551 -27.90 -14.36 -2.08
C ASN A 551 -28.04 -14.62 -0.57
N SER A 552 -27.01 -15.09 0.13
CA SER A 552 -27.09 -15.55 1.53
C SER A 552 -26.37 -14.66 2.54
N PHE A 553 -25.95 -13.45 2.16
CA PHE A 553 -25.19 -12.53 3.02
C PHE A 553 -25.90 -11.20 3.19
#